data_AF-A0AAE1XRF6-F1
#
_entry.id   AF-A0AAE1XRF6-F1
#
_cell.length_a   1.000
_cell.length_b   1.000
_cell.length_c   1.000
_cell.angle_alpha   90.00
_cell.angle_beta   90.00
_cell.angle_gamma   90.00
#
_symmetry.space_group_name_H-M   'P 1'
#
loop_
_entity.id
_entity.type
_entity.pdbx_description
1 polymer ?
#
loop_
_entity_poly.entity_id
_entity_poly.type
_entity_poly.pdbx_seq_one_letter_code
_entity_poly.pdbx_strand_id
1 'polypeptide(L)'
;MSKWCRAAAGVLRATAETQSRRSYHTIQAVPREISGPRISKRDRAQGRIPAVVFSQSYLQKDPNDPTSVVASSSVSRKLLLTTEQKQIQAILKNIELPFFCSTTFPLQIRAGSGSSTILETRKVLPIKASAFGQLCEACVRLILYWY
;
A
#
# COMPACT_ATOMS: atom_id res chain seq x y z
N MET A 1 -48.32 -22.91 -12.12
CA MET A 1 -47.37 -21.98 -12.78
C MET A 1 -46.47 -21.38 -11.70
N SER A 2 -45.17 -21.69 -11.63
CA SER A 2 -44.15 -20.95 -10.83
C SER A 2 -42.83 -21.72 -10.75
N LYS A 3 -42.00 -21.68 -11.80
CA LYS A 3 -40.58 -22.10 -11.72
C LYS A 3 -39.74 -21.29 -12.70
N TRP A 4 -39.47 -20.01 -12.42
CA TRP A 4 -38.56 -19.23 -13.28
C TRP A 4 -37.62 -18.24 -12.58
N CYS A 5 -37.43 -18.31 -11.25
CA CYS A 5 -36.59 -17.32 -10.56
C CYS A 5 -35.18 -17.80 -10.17
N ARG A 6 -34.72 -18.98 -10.60
CA ARG A 6 -33.40 -19.50 -10.13
C ARG A 6 -32.18 -19.07 -10.95
N ALA A 7 -32.34 -18.49 -12.15
CA ALA A 7 -31.20 -18.17 -13.01
C ALA A 7 -30.46 -16.86 -12.65
N ALA A 8 -31.14 -15.88 -12.04
CA ALA A 8 -30.54 -14.57 -11.76
C ALA A 8 -29.55 -14.57 -10.57
N ALA A 9 -29.69 -15.48 -9.61
CA ALA A 9 -28.85 -15.51 -8.42
C ALA A 9 -27.40 -15.98 -8.69
N GLY A 10 -27.18 -16.79 -9.74
CA GLY A 10 -25.84 -17.27 -10.12
C GLY A 10 -24.96 -16.17 -10.73
N VAL A 11 -25.57 -15.28 -11.53
CA VAL A 11 -24.85 -14.18 -12.19
C VAL A 11 -24.39 -13.13 -11.18
N LEU A 12 -25.21 -12.82 -10.18
CA LEU A 12 -24.86 -11.87 -9.10
C LEU A 12 -23.74 -12.39 -8.19
N ARG A 13 -23.63 -13.71 -7.97
CA ARG A 13 -22.51 -14.30 -7.22
C ARG A 13 -21.21 -14.26 -8.02
N ALA A 14 -21.26 -14.58 -9.31
CA ALA A 14 -20.07 -14.56 -10.17
C ALA A 14 -19.48 -13.15 -10.32
N THR A 15 -20.31 -12.10 -10.37
CA THR A 15 -19.82 -10.72 -10.42
C THR A 15 -19.23 -10.27 -9.08
N ALA A 16 -19.85 -10.61 -7.94
CA ALA A 16 -19.31 -10.31 -6.62
C ALA A 16 -17.96 -11.00 -6.35
N GLU A 17 -17.81 -12.27 -6.76
CA GLU A 17 -16.54 -13.00 -6.69
C GLU A 17 -15.48 -12.41 -7.63
N THR A 18 -15.87 -11.96 -8.82
CA THR A 18 -14.94 -11.32 -9.78
C THR A 18 -14.51 -9.93 -9.30
N GLN A 19 -15.40 -9.18 -8.64
CA GLN A 19 -15.11 -7.88 -8.06
C GLN A 19 -14.22 -8.02 -6.81
N SER A 20 -14.44 -9.05 -5.99
CA SER A 20 -13.54 -9.46 -4.91
C SER A 20 -12.16 -9.91 -5.41
N ARG A 21 -12.07 -10.46 -6.62
CA ARG A 21 -10.79 -10.79 -7.28
C ARG A 21 -10.05 -9.57 -7.82
N ARG A 22 -10.75 -8.47 -8.13
CA ARG A 22 -10.15 -7.22 -8.65
C ARG A 22 -9.87 -6.18 -7.56
N SER A 23 -10.46 -6.29 -6.38
CA SER A 23 -10.08 -5.45 -5.24
C SER A 23 -8.74 -5.93 -4.70
N TYR A 24 -7.66 -5.26 -5.11
CA TYR A 24 -6.36 -5.46 -4.48
C TYR A 24 -6.46 -5.26 -2.96
N HIS A 25 -5.69 -6.03 -2.20
CA HIS A 25 -5.69 -5.94 -0.74
C HIS A 25 -5.37 -4.52 -0.28
N THR A 26 -6.15 -3.99 0.66
CA THR A 26 -5.88 -2.69 1.28
C THR A 26 -4.64 -2.79 2.15
N ILE A 27 -3.60 -2.02 1.86
CA ILE A 27 -2.40 -1.96 2.70
C ILE A 27 -2.76 -1.18 3.96
N GLN A 28 -2.53 -1.78 5.12
CA GLN A 28 -2.74 -1.15 6.41
C GLN A 28 -1.40 -0.65 6.95
N ALA A 29 -1.39 0.58 7.42
CA ALA A 29 -0.21 1.23 7.93
C ALA A 29 -0.48 1.95 9.24
N VAL A 30 0.55 2.04 10.08
CA VAL A 30 0.56 2.80 11.33
C VAL A 30 1.65 3.87 11.21
N PRO A 31 1.36 5.14 11.55
CA PRO A 31 2.35 6.20 11.52
C PRO A 31 3.47 5.95 12.51
N ARG A 32 4.68 6.38 12.17
CA ARG A 32 5.85 6.34 13.07
C ARG A 32 6.45 7.73 13.16
N GLU A 33 6.90 8.09 14.36
CA GLU A 33 7.55 9.37 14.60
C GLU A 33 9.07 9.27 14.40
N ILE A 34 9.65 8.14 14.78
CA ILE A 34 11.11 7.97 14.86
C ILE A 34 11.62 7.07 13.72
N SER A 35 12.67 7.53 13.03
CA SER A 35 13.38 6.76 12.00
C SER A 35 14.78 6.36 12.46
N GLY A 36 15.26 5.21 12.01
CA GLY A 36 16.64 4.79 12.28
C GLY A 36 16.87 3.29 12.07
N PRO A 37 18.13 2.85 11.98
CA PRO A 37 18.48 1.46 11.73
C PRO A 37 18.11 0.54 12.89
N ARG A 38 18.31 0.98 14.15
CA ARG A 38 17.95 0.20 15.35
C ARG A 38 16.43 0.00 15.45
N ILE A 39 15.67 1.06 15.21
CA ILE A 39 14.20 1.03 15.23
C ILE A 39 13.69 0.13 14.11
N SER A 40 14.22 0.28 12.90
CA SER A 40 13.83 -0.55 11.76
C SER A 40 14.16 -2.04 11.97
N LYS A 41 15.24 -2.38 12.69
CA LYS A 41 15.51 -3.76 13.08
C LYS A 41 14.48 -4.28 14.08
N ARG A 42 14.07 -3.46 15.06
CA ARG A 42 13.03 -3.80 16.03
C ARG A 42 11.66 -4.02 15.35
N ASP A 43 11.30 -3.14 14.43
CA ASP A 43 10.05 -3.27 13.65
C ASP A 43 10.03 -4.62 12.91
N ARG A 44 11.14 -4.99 12.24
CA ARG A 44 11.26 -6.28 11.55
C ARG A 44 11.22 -7.48 12.48
N ALA A 45 11.84 -7.39 13.65
CA ALA A 45 11.76 -8.44 14.66
C ALA A 45 10.33 -8.67 15.16
N GLN A 46 9.48 -7.63 15.09
CA GLN A 46 8.04 -7.71 15.41
C GLN A 46 7.17 -8.12 14.21
N GLY A 47 7.76 -8.45 13.06
CA GLY A 47 7.01 -8.77 11.84
C GLY A 47 6.37 -7.55 11.17
N ARG A 48 6.96 -6.36 11.35
CA ARG A 48 6.53 -5.12 10.70
C ARG A 48 7.58 -4.64 9.70
N ILE A 49 7.12 -3.99 8.64
CA ILE A 49 7.98 -3.44 7.59
C ILE A 49 7.96 -1.92 7.71
N PRO A 50 9.13 -1.28 7.89
CA PRO A 50 9.22 0.16 7.83
C PRO A 50 8.96 0.65 6.40
N ALA A 51 8.00 1.55 6.25
CA ALA A 51 7.61 2.15 4.98
C ALA A 51 7.80 3.67 5.00
N VAL A 52 8.05 4.24 3.83
CA VAL A 52 8.06 5.69 3.64
C VAL A 52 7.15 6.02 2.47
N VAL A 53 6.34 7.05 2.65
CA VAL A 53 5.45 7.53 1.61
C VAL A 53 5.77 8.97 1.23
N PHE A 54 5.84 9.21 -0.07
CA PHE A 54 6.08 10.53 -0.65
C PHE A 54 4.77 11.08 -1.24
N SER A 55 4.53 12.38 -1.05
CA SER A 55 3.37 13.09 -1.60
C SER A 55 3.65 13.65 -3.01
N GLN A 56 2.60 13.82 -3.83
CA GLN A 56 2.68 14.44 -5.16
C GLN A 56 3.28 15.85 -5.14
N SER A 57 3.10 16.59 -4.04
CA SER A 57 3.75 17.89 -3.80
C SER A 57 5.29 17.83 -3.75
N TYR A 58 5.88 16.63 -3.86
CA TYR A 58 7.31 16.46 -4.04
C TYR A 58 7.79 16.74 -5.47
N LEU A 59 6.92 16.68 -6.47
CA LEU A 59 7.30 16.81 -7.88
C LEU A 59 6.71 18.04 -8.58
N GLN A 60 5.63 18.63 -8.07
CA GLN A 60 4.85 19.62 -8.79
C GLN A 60 4.67 20.91 -7.98
N LYS A 61 5.20 22.03 -8.51
CA LYS A 61 5.10 23.37 -7.93
C LYS A 61 3.74 24.01 -8.22
N ASP A 62 3.22 23.82 -9.43
CA ASP A 62 1.95 24.40 -9.88
C ASP A 62 1.01 23.33 -10.49
N PRO A 63 -0.27 23.28 -10.09
CA PRO A 63 -1.23 22.31 -10.61
C PRO A 63 -1.63 22.53 -12.08
N ASN A 64 -1.28 23.69 -12.67
CA ASN A 64 -1.67 24.09 -14.01
C ASN A 64 -0.57 23.94 -15.08
N ASP A 65 0.68 23.62 -14.69
CA ASP A 65 1.78 23.42 -15.64
C ASP A 65 2.43 22.04 -15.42
N PRO A 66 2.15 21.06 -16.29
CA PRO A 66 2.68 19.69 -16.18
C PRO A 66 4.18 19.58 -16.48
N THR A 67 4.84 20.66 -16.91
CA THR A 67 6.25 20.66 -17.33
C THR A 67 7.19 21.29 -16.30
N SER A 68 6.64 21.97 -15.28
CA SER A 68 7.40 22.71 -14.27
C SER A 68 7.96 21.80 -13.16
N VAL A 69 8.87 20.90 -13.53
CA VAL A 69 9.64 20.08 -12.57
C VAL A 69 10.76 20.93 -11.99
N VAL A 70 10.49 21.62 -10.87
CA VAL A 70 11.51 22.42 -10.17
C VAL A 70 11.92 21.71 -8.89
N ALA A 71 13.21 21.37 -8.82
CA ALA A 71 13.93 20.89 -7.64
C ALA A 71 14.13 22.01 -6.58
N SER A 72 13.12 22.82 -6.29
CA SER A 72 13.20 23.88 -5.28
C SER A 72 12.62 23.36 -3.97
N SER A 73 13.51 22.96 -3.06
CA SER A 73 13.45 22.88 -1.58
C SER A 73 12.12 23.15 -0.81
N SER A 74 10.96 22.78 -1.31
CA SER A 74 9.79 22.54 -0.48
C SER A 74 10.03 21.20 0.19
N VAL A 75 10.39 21.22 1.47
CA VAL A 75 10.62 20.04 2.31
C VAL A 75 9.37 19.17 2.25
N SER A 76 9.33 18.25 1.28
CA SER A 76 8.20 17.35 1.15
C SER A 76 8.13 16.53 2.41
N ARG A 77 6.96 16.61 3.04
CA ARG A 77 6.66 15.89 4.27
C ARG A 77 6.53 14.43 3.90
N LYS A 78 7.67 13.73 3.86
CA LYS A 78 7.68 12.26 3.77
C LYS A 78 6.94 11.72 4.98
N LEU A 79 5.94 10.89 4.76
CA LEU A 79 5.24 10.23 5.84
C LEU A 79 5.97 8.94 6.16
N LEU A 80 6.43 8.84 7.41
CA LEU A 80 7.03 7.62 7.90
C LEU A 80 5.92 6.71 8.41
N LEU A 81 5.86 5.49 7.88
CA LEU A 81 4.85 4.50 8.21
C LEU A 81 5.49 3.16 8.60
N THR A 82 4.69 2.29 9.20
CA THR A 82 4.99 0.88 9.41
C THR A 82 3.81 0.06 8.90
N THR A 83 4.08 -0.99 8.12
CA THR A 83 3.06 -1.92 7.61
C THR A 83 3.29 -3.31 8.19
N GLU A 84 2.27 -4.17 8.16
CA GLU A 84 2.42 -5.56 8.61
C GLU A 84 3.09 -6.43 7.54
N GLN A 85 4.09 -7.22 7.93
CA GLN A 85 4.81 -8.08 6.98
C GLN A 85 3.90 -9.16 6.40
N LYS A 86 3.06 -9.78 7.23
CA LYS A 86 2.15 -10.85 6.80
C LYS A 86 1.20 -10.39 5.70
N GLN A 87 0.71 -9.16 5.82
CA GLN A 87 -0.17 -8.57 4.83
C GLN A 87 0.54 -8.39 3.48
N ILE A 88 1.74 -7.80 3.48
CA ILE A 88 2.52 -7.61 2.25
C ILE A 88 2.92 -8.95 1.64
N GLN A 89 3.30 -9.94 2.45
CA GLN A 89 3.58 -11.29 1.96
C GLN A 89 2.33 -11.93 1.33
N ALA A 90 1.14 -11.77 1.91
CA ALA A 90 -0.09 -12.26 1.31
C ALA A 90 -0.39 -11.58 -0.04
N ILE A 91 -0.06 -10.29 -0.19
CA ILE A 91 -0.16 -9.57 -1.46
C ILE A 91 0.82 -10.14 -2.49
N LEU A 92 2.08 -10.31 -2.10
CA LEU A 92 3.14 -10.82 -2.99
C LEU A 92 2.94 -12.29 -3.40
N LYS A 93 2.23 -13.08 -2.59
CA LYS A 93 1.81 -14.44 -2.97
C LYS A 93 0.76 -14.43 -4.08
N ASN A 94 -0.12 -13.43 -4.07
CA ASN A 94 -1.19 -13.29 -5.05
C ASN A 94 -0.75 -12.50 -6.30
N ILE A 95 0.27 -11.64 -6.17
CA ILE A 95 0.73 -10.72 -7.20
C ILE A 95 2.24 -10.88 -7.35
N GLU A 96 2.70 -11.30 -8.53
CA GLU A 96 4.13 -11.44 -8.82
C GLU A 96 4.87 -10.09 -8.80
N LEU A 97 6.19 -10.16 -8.57
CA LEU A 97 7.02 -9.02 -8.21
C LEU A 97 7.32 -7.94 -9.27
N PRO A 98 7.10 -8.08 -10.60
CA PRO A 98 7.07 -6.88 -11.44
C PRO A 98 5.73 -6.13 -11.28
N PHE A 99 4.61 -6.86 -11.15
CA PHE A 99 3.27 -6.26 -11.14
C PHE A 99 2.95 -5.54 -9.83
N PHE A 100 3.53 -5.96 -8.70
CA PHE A 100 3.36 -5.26 -7.43
C PHE A 100 3.79 -3.79 -7.49
N CYS A 101 4.88 -3.46 -8.19
CA CYS A 101 5.35 -2.08 -8.31
C CYS A 101 4.60 -1.28 -9.39
N SER A 102 3.84 -1.94 -10.27
CA SER A 102 3.05 -1.29 -11.32
C SER A 102 1.57 -1.14 -10.97
N THR A 103 1.13 -1.72 -9.84
CA THR A 103 -0.26 -1.71 -9.39
C THR A 103 -0.47 -0.71 -8.27
N THR A 104 -1.62 -0.03 -8.30
CA THR A 104 -2.00 0.90 -7.23
C THR A 104 -2.77 0.15 -6.14
N PHE A 105 -2.48 0.49 -4.89
CA PHE A 105 -3.11 -0.11 -3.72
C PHE A 105 -3.81 0.95 -2.88
N PRO A 106 -4.99 0.67 -2.32
CA PRO A 106 -5.55 1.50 -1.28
C PRO A 106 -4.72 1.35 0.01
N LEU A 107 -4.18 2.44 0.52
CA LEU A 107 -3.47 2.56 1.78
C LEU A 107 -4.41 3.14 2.84
N GLN A 108 -4.57 2.43 3.95
CA GLN A 108 -5.29 2.88 5.13
C GLN A 108 -4.30 3.14 6.26
N ILE A 109 -4.21 4.39 6.69
CA ILE A 109 -3.41 4.81 7.84
C ILE A 109 -4.31 4.74 9.08
N ARG A 110 -3.90 3.92 10.04
CA ARG A 110 -4.59 3.70 11.31
C ARG A 110 -3.86 4.39 12.44
N ALA A 111 -4.59 4.76 13.49
CA ALA A 111 -4.01 5.46 14.65
C ALA A 111 -2.95 4.63 15.40
N GLY A 112 -3.05 3.30 15.37
CA GLY A 112 -2.17 2.41 16.10
C GLY A 112 -2.30 0.96 15.65
N SER A 113 -1.41 0.11 16.15
CA SER A 113 -1.50 -1.33 15.92
C SER A 113 -2.73 -1.89 16.64
N GLY A 114 -3.58 -2.62 15.91
CA GLY A 114 -4.84 -3.17 16.45
C GLY A 114 -5.99 -2.16 16.55
N SER A 115 -5.77 -0.89 16.23
CA SER A 115 -6.85 0.10 16.18
C SER A 115 -7.70 -0.08 14.92
N SER A 116 -9.02 0.04 15.07
CA SER A 116 -9.96 0.13 13.95
C SER A 116 -10.13 1.57 13.43
N THR A 117 -9.60 2.56 14.14
CA THR A 117 -9.74 3.97 13.79
C THR A 117 -8.83 4.31 12.60
N ILE A 118 -9.48 4.65 11.49
CA ILE A 118 -8.80 5.09 10.26
C ILE A 118 -8.60 6.59 10.35
N LEU A 119 -7.34 7.02 10.25
CA LEU A 119 -6.97 8.44 10.20
C LEU A 119 -7.09 8.98 8.78
N GLU A 120 -6.57 8.23 7.82
CA GLU A 120 -6.50 8.67 6.43
C GLU A 120 -6.52 7.45 5.49
N THR A 121 -7.19 7.58 4.34
CA THR A 121 -7.19 6.58 3.28
C THR A 121 -6.79 7.24 1.97
N ARG A 122 -5.77 6.69 1.30
CA ARG A 122 -5.29 7.18 0.01
C ARG A 122 -4.94 6.03 -0.93
N LYS A 123 -4.76 6.34 -2.21
CA LYS A 123 -4.17 5.38 -3.16
C LYS A 123 -2.67 5.59 -3.22
N VAL A 124 -1.94 4.49 -3.27
CA VAL A 124 -0.49 4.51 -3.34
C VAL A 124 0.04 3.59 -4.41
N LEU A 125 1.14 4.00 -5.03
CA LEU A 125 1.92 3.20 -5.96
C LEU A 125 3.24 2.77 -5.28
N PRO A 126 3.52 1.47 -5.14
CA PRO A 126 4.82 1.01 -4.66
C PRO A 126 5.90 1.28 -5.70
N ILE A 127 6.87 2.13 -5.37
CA ILE A 127 8.01 2.41 -6.26
C ILE A 127 9.07 1.31 -6.07
N LYS A 128 9.34 0.95 -4.81
CA LYS A 128 10.41 0.02 -4.48
C LYS A 128 10.07 -0.84 -3.28
N ALA A 129 10.16 -2.14 -3.48
CA ALA A 129 10.19 -3.14 -2.43
C ALA A 129 11.59 -3.77 -2.40
N SER A 130 12.36 -3.52 -1.34
CA SER A 130 13.66 -4.18 -1.16
C SER A 130 13.47 -5.44 -0.32
N ALA A 131 13.77 -6.60 -0.88
CA ALA A 131 13.86 -7.86 -0.14
C ALA A 131 15.28 -8.09 0.39
N PHE A 132 15.42 -8.82 1.50
CA PHE A 132 16.71 -9.33 1.98
C PHE A 132 16.96 -10.69 1.35
N GLY A 133 17.99 -10.81 0.50
CA GLY A 133 18.37 -12.09 -0.13
C GLY A 133 17.62 -12.41 -1.44
N GLN A 134 18.08 -13.46 -2.12
CA GLN A 134 17.50 -13.99 -3.37
C GLN A 134 16.15 -14.70 -3.16
N LEU A 135 15.86 -15.14 -1.94
CA LEU A 135 14.55 -15.66 -1.58
C LEU A 135 13.72 -14.49 -1.08
N CYS A 136 12.62 -14.22 -1.77
CA CYS A 136 11.66 -13.16 -1.48
C CYS A 136 10.90 -13.37 -0.15
N GLU A 137 11.54 -13.86 0.90
CA GLU A 137 10.91 -14.21 2.18
C GLU A 137 10.70 -13.00 3.08
N ALA A 138 11.57 -11.98 3.01
CA ALA A 138 11.46 -10.82 3.90
C ALA A 138 11.66 -9.49 3.17
N CYS A 139 10.56 -8.75 2.96
CA CYS A 139 10.62 -7.34 2.59
C CYS A 139 11.20 -6.51 3.75
N VAL A 140 12.28 -5.78 3.47
CA VAL A 140 13.08 -5.03 4.46
C VAL A 140 12.62 -3.59 4.57
N ARG A 141 12.10 -3.04 3.47
CA ARG A 141 11.67 -1.65 3.35
C ARG A 141 10.75 -1.49 2.15
N LEU A 142 9.73 -0.66 2.33
CA LEU A 142 8.81 -0.25 1.27
C LEU A 142 8.91 1.25 1.02
N ILE A 143 8.94 1.62 -0.24
CA ILE A 143 8.82 3.01 -0.69
C ILE A 143 7.55 3.09 -1.52
N LEU A 144 6.63 3.92 -1.05
CA LEU A 144 5.32 4.15 -1.64
C LEU A 144 5.23 5.61 -2.10
N TYR A 145 4.36 5.84 -3.06
CA TYR A 145 4.08 7.16 -3.59
C TYR A 145 2.58 7.42 -3.58
N TRP A 146 2.15 8.60 -3.14
CA TRP A 146 0.74 9.00 -3.14
C TRP A 146 0.28 9.42 -4.52
N TYR A 147 -0.91 8.94 -4.88
CA TYR A 147 -1.69 9.43 -6.02
C TYR A 147 -2.91 10.20 -5.50
#